data_AF-A0A2H3ECF5-F1
#
_entry.id   AF-A0A2H3ECF5-F1
#
_cell.length_a   1.000
_cell.length_b   1.000
_cell.length_c   1.000
_cell.angle_alpha   90.00
_cell.angle_beta   90.00
_cell.angle_gamma   90.00
#
_symmetry.space_group_name_H-M   'P 1'
#
loop_
_entity.id
_entity.type
_entity.pdbx_description
1 polymer ?
#
loop_
_entity_poly.entity_id
_entity_poly.type
_entity_poly.pdbx_seq_one_letter_code
_entity_poly.pdbx_strand_id
1 'polypeptide(L)'
;MGSPKHYADTVYQRFVTLDCSLNSALLHVSSFEQSLLEQERVILNLPRTACGSVMGRLRAVLDPVRLLAGWLEEIIYEAMVSPACLREKYLCKELAFLKDD
;
A
#
# COMPACT_ATOMS: atom_id res chain seq x y z
N MET A 1 13.69 -6.97 -4.63
CA MET A 1 12.35 -6.97 -3.99
C MET A 1 11.63 -5.72 -4.44
N GLY A 2 10.38 -5.87 -4.89
CA GLY A 2 9.67 -4.82 -5.63
C GLY A 2 9.40 -3.57 -4.78
N SER A 3 9.61 -2.40 -5.38
CA SER A 3 9.21 -1.12 -4.78
C SER A 3 7.69 -1.06 -4.61
N PRO A 4 7.16 -0.53 -3.49
CA PRO A 4 5.72 -0.26 -3.34
C PRO A 4 5.16 0.52 -4.53
N LYS A 5 5.96 1.46 -5.08
CA LYS A 5 5.59 2.28 -6.25
C LYS A 5 5.36 1.40 -7.48
N HIS A 6 6.24 0.42 -7.70
CA HIS A 6 6.10 -0.53 -8.81
C HIS A 6 4.88 -1.45 -8.64
N TYR A 7 4.56 -1.83 -7.40
CA TYR A 7 3.35 -2.62 -7.13
C TYR A 7 2.08 -1.81 -7.41
N ALA A 8 2.00 -0.58 -6.89
CA ALA A 8 0.86 0.32 -7.14
C ALA A 8 0.66 0.59 -8.63
N ASP A 9 1.75 0.85 -9.37
CA ASP A 9 1.72 1.02 -10.82
C ASP A 9 1.20 -0.23 -11.54
N THR A 10 1.68 -1.42 -11.15
CA THR A 10 1.21 -2.69 -11.72
C THR A 10 -0.28 -2.91 -11.47
N VAL A 11 -0.78 -2.57 -10.28
CA VAL A 11 -2.21 -2.69 -9.96
C VAL A 11 -3.03 -1.71 -10.79
N TYR A 12 -2.60 -0.46 -10.91
CA TYR A 12 -3.24 0.52 -11.80
C TYR A 12 -3.29 0.02 -13.24
N GLN A 13 -2.16 -0.44 -13.78
CA GLN A 13 -2.08 -0.93 -15.17
C GLN A 13 -3.03 -2.12 -15.38
N ARG A 14 -3.09 -3.07 -14.44
CA ARG A 14 -4.03 -4.19 -14.51
C ARG A 14 -5.49 -3.75 -14.43
N PHE A 15 -5.82 -2.78 -13.59
CA PHE A 15 -7.17 -2.22 -13.54
C PHE A 15 -7.56 -1.61 -14.88
N VAL A 16 -6.72 -0.77 -15.45
CA VAL A 16 -7.02 -0.05 -16.70
C VAL A 16 -7.03 -0.97 -17.94
N THR A 17 -6.20 -2.02 -17.96
CA THR A 17 -6.06 -2.90 -19.13
C THR A 17 -6.98 -4.12 -19.10
N LEU A 18 -7.33 -4.61 -17.91
CA LEU A 18 -8.04 -5.88 -17.74
C LEU A 18 -9.38 -5.72 -17.00
N ASP A 19 -9.80 -4.50 -16.66
CA ASP A 19 -10.99 -4.22 -15.81
C ASP A 19 -11.03 -5.09 -14.54
N CYS A 20 -9.85 -5.36 -13.97
CA CYS A 20 -9.71 -6.23 -12.81
C CYS A 20 -10.24 -5.58 -11.53
N SER A 21 -10.83 -6.37 -10.63
CA SER A 21 -11.28 -5.87 -9.33
C SER A 21 -10.10 -5.46 -8.42
N LEU A 22 -9.96 -4.16 -8.19
CA LEU A 22 -9.01 -3.55 -7.26
C LEU A 22 -9.21 -3.96 -5.80
N ASN A 23 -10.45 -4.34 -5.43
CA ASN A 23 -10.82 -4.68 -4.06
C ASN A 23 -10.00 -5.84 -3.51
N SER A 24 -9.67 -6.84 -4.35
CA SER A 24 -8.84 -7.98 -3.93
C SER A 24 -7.44 -7.55 -3.50
N ALA A 25 -6.79 -6.67 -4.27
CA ALA A 25 -5.46 -6.18 -3.97
C ALA A 25 -5.45 -5.34 -2.68
N LEU A 26 -6.46 -4.48 -2.49
CA LEU A 26 -6.61 -3.72 -1.24
C LEU A 26 -6.82 -4.65 -0.05
N LEU A 27 -7.75 -5.62 -0.15
CA LEU A 27 -8.02 -6.57 0.94
C LEU A 27 -6.77 -7.35 1.34
N HIS A 28 -5.96 -7.80 0.37
CA HIS A 28 -4.70 -8.47 0.66
C HIS A 28 -3.71 -7.57 1.41
N VAL A 29 -3.54 -6.33 0.97
CA VAL A 29 -2.61 -5.37 1.60
C VAL A 29 -3.10 -4.97 2.99
N SER A 30 -4.39 -4.66 3.16
CA SER A 30 -4.98 -4.32 4.46
C SER A 30 -4.95 -5.48 5.44
N SER A 31 -5.20 -6.71 4.98
CA SER A 31 -5.04 -7.91 5.82
C SER A 31 -3.60 -8.07 6.28
N PHE A 32 -2.63 -7.82 5.39
CA PHE A 32 -1.22 -7.90 5.74
C PHE A 32 -0.81 -6.79 6.72
N GLU A 33 -1.28 -5.56 6.52
CA GLU A 33 -1.09 -4.46 7.47
C GLU A 33 -1.60 -4.83 8.87
N GLN A 34 -2.81 -5.38 8.97
CA GLN A 34 -3.37 -5.83 10.25
C GLN A 34 -2.50 -6.89 10.92
N SER A 35 -2.02 -7.89 10.18
CA SER A 35 -1.10 -8.90 10.72
C SER A 35 0.22 -8.28 11.23
N LEU A 36 0.75 -7.26 10.55
CA LEU A 36 1.95 -6.54 11.01
C LEU A 36 1.68 -5.69 12.26
N LEU A 37 0.51 -5.04 12.36
CA LEU A 37 0.09 -4.31 13.56
C LEU A 37 -0.10 -5.24 14.77
N GLU A 38 -0.61 -6.45 14.54
CA GLU A 38 -0.67 -7.49 15.58
C GLU A 38 0.74 -7.90 16.04
N GLN A 39 1.68 -8.08 15.10
CA GLN A 39 3.08 -8.32 15.43
C GLN A 39 3.71 -7.15 16.21
N GLU A 40 3.37 -5.90 15.88
CA GLU A 40 3.82 -4.71 16.62
C GLU A 40 3.41 -4.80 18.09
N ARG A 41 2.14 -5.13 18.34
CA ARG A 41 1.61 -5.30 19.70
C ARG A 41 2.34 -6.40 20.47
N VAL A 42 2.64 -7.52 19.82
CA VAL A 42 3.41 -8.61 20.44
C VAL A 42 4.82 -8.16 20.80
N ILE A 43 5.49 -7.43 19.91
CA ILE A 43 6.87 -6.94 20.14
C ILE A 43 6.91 -5.90 21.26
N LEU A 44 5.89 -5.04 21.36
CA LEU A 44 5.78 -4.07 22.46
C LEU A 44 5.67 -4.75 23.84
N ASN A 45 5.21 -6.00 23.89
CA ASN A 45 5.13 -6.79 25.12
C ASN A 45 6.42 -7.55 25.46
N LEU A 46 7.48 -7.48 24.62
CA LEU A 46 8.77 -8.12 24.89
C LEU A 46 9.64 -7.32 25.88
N PRO A 47 10.59 -7.98 26.58
CA PRO A 47 11.61 -7.29 27.37
C PRO A 47 12.35 -6.23 26.54
N ARG A 48 12.60 -5.07 27.15
CA ARG A 48 13.14 -3.86 26.49
C ARG A 48 14.47 -4.11 25.74
N THR A 49 15.25 -5.09 26.18
CA THR A 49 16.53 -5.51 25.59
C THR A 49 16.40 -6.20 24.22
N ALA A 50 15.24 -6.76 23.88
CA ALA A 50 14.97 -7.41 22.59
C ALA A 50 14.07 -6.58 21.64
N CYS A 51 13.40 -5.55 22.18
CA CYS A 51 12.36 -4.80 21.47
C CYS A 51 12.91 -3.93 20.31
N GLY A 52 14.03 -3.21 20.52
CA GLY A 52 14.48 -2.18 19.56
C GLY A 52 14.83 -2.70 18.16
N SER A 53 15.64 -3.75 18.07
CA SER A 53 16.07 -4.33 16.77
C SER A 53 14.92 -5.02 16.03
N VAL A 54 13.99 -5.65 16.75
CA VAL A 54 12.85 -6.33 16.16
C VAL A 54 11.82 -5.31 15.69
N MET A 55 11.55 -4.27 16.49
CA MET A 55 10.67 -3.17 16.13
C MET A 55 11.17 -2.41 14.89
N GLY A 56 12.48 -2.14 14.80
CA GLY A 56 13.06 -1.50 13.61
C GLY A 56 12.85 -2.30 12.32
N ARG A 57 13.02 -3.63 12.40
CA ARG A 57 12.75 -4.52 11.25
C ARG A 57 11.28 -4.60 10.90
N LEU A 58 10.39 -4.61 11.89
CA LEU A 58 8.96 -4.58 11.64
C LEU A 58 8.55 -3.28 10.93
N ARG A 59 9.00 -2.12 11.43
CA ARG A 59 8.70 -0.81 10.80
C ARG A 59 9.20 -0.70 9.37
N ALA A 60 10.39 -1.26 9.09
CA ALA A 60 10.92 -1.32 7.73
C ALA A 60 10.02 -2.08 6.73
N VAL A 61 9.10 -2.93 7.22
CA VAL A 61 8.09 -3.61 6.39
C VAL A 61 6.73 -2.93 6.51
N LEU A 62 6.32 -2.55 7.72
CA LEU A 62 5.02 -1.93 7.99
C LEU A 62 4.87 -0.58 7.27
N ASP A 63 5.88 0.30 7.31
CA ASP A 63 5.76 1.63 6.71
C ASP A 63 5.51 1.56 5.19
N PRO A 64 6.26 0.76 4.40
CA PRO A 64 5.94 0.53 2.99
C PRO A 64 4.55 -0.05 2.73
N VAL A 65 4.06 -0.95 3.60
CA VAL A 65 2.74 -1.58 3.45
C VAL A 65 1.62 -0.58 3.69
N ARG A 66 1.75 0.29 4.70
CA ARG A 66 0.79 1.36 4.99
C ARG A 66 0.73 2.37 3.86
N LEU A 67 1.89 2.76 3.32
CA LEU A 67 1.99 3.63 2.17
C LEU A 67 1.28 3.01 0.95
N LEU A 68 1.53 1.72 0.70
CA LEU A 68 0.89 0.99 -0.40
C LEU A 68 -0.62 0.90 -0.22
N ALA A 69 -1.11 0.63 0.99
CA ALA A 69 -2.54 0.60 1.29
C ALA A 69 -3.21 1.92 0.91
N GLY A 70 -2.66 3.05 1.37
CA GLY A 70 -3.18 4.37 1.05
C GLY A 70 -3.19 4.69 -0.45
N TRP A 71 -2.17 4.26 -1.19
CA TRP A 71 -2.16 4.42 -2.66
C TRP A 71 -3.22 3.57 -3.36
N LEU A 72 -3.45 2.34 -2.90
CA LEU A 72 -4.50 1.49 -3.46
C LEU A 72 -5.90 2.03 -3.15
N GLU A 73 -6.09 2.59 -1.94
CA GLU A 73 -7.33 3.29 -1.57
C GLU A 73 -7.59 4.50 -2.46
N GLU A 74 -6.57 5.32 -2.74
CA GLU A 74 -6.67 6.44 -3.69
C GLU A 74 -7.10 5.96 -5.08
N ILE A 75 -6.44 4.91 -5.61
CA ILE A 75 -6.77 4.35 -6.93
C ILE A 75 -8.24 3.86 -6.97
N ILE A 76 -8.69 3.15 -5.93
CA ILE A 76 -10.07 2.66 -5.84
C ILE A 76 -11.07 3.82 -5.76
N TYR A 77 -10.79 4.80 -4.89
CA TYR A 77 -11.65 5.96 -4.72
C TYR A 77 -11.84 6.70 -6.04
N GLU A 78 -10.74 7.02 -6.73
CA GLU A 78 -10.79 7.71 -8.02
C GLU A 78 -11.47 6.86 -9.11
N ALA A 79 -11.22 5.54 -9.14
CA ALA A 79 -11.91 4.63 -10.04
C ALA A 79 -13.43 4.61 -9.82
N MET A 80 -13.88 4.65 -8.56
CA MET A 80 -15.30 4.70 -8.19
C MET A 80 -15.96 6.02 -8.57
N VAL A 81 -15.22 7.14 -8.45
CA VAL A 81 -15.70 8.46 -8.90
C VAL A 81 -15.83 8.48 -10.41
N SER A 82 -14.76 8.15 -11.13
CA SER A 82 -14.74 8.03 -12.58
C SER A 82 -13.43 7.38 -13.05
N PRO A 83 -13.49 6.28 -13.83
CA PRO A 83 -12.30 5.69 -14.45
C PRO A 83 -11.53 6.67 -15.35
N ALA A 84 -12.23 7.66 -15.94
CA ALA A 84 -11.59 8.71 -16.74
C ALA A 84 -10.81 9.70 -15.85
N CYS A 85 -11.36 10.08 -14.69
CA CYS A 85 -10.67 10.93 -13.71
C CYS A 85 -9.40 10.26 -13.18
N LEU A 86 -9.49 8.98 -12.82
CA LEU A 86 -8.32 8.19 -12.41
C LEU A 86 -7.24 8.17 -13.50
N ARG A 87 -7.63 7.96 -14.76
CA ARG A 87 -6.69 7.95 -15.90
C ARG A 87 -6.04 9.31 -16.10
N GLU A 88 -6.81 10.40 -16.01
CA GLU A 88 -6.29 11.77 -16.11
C GLU A 88 -5.27 12.05 -15.01
N LYS A 89 -5.60 11.73 -13.75
CA LYS A 89 -4.66 11.87 -12.62
C LYS A 89 -3.39 11.07 -12.79
N TYR A 90 -3.47 9.86 -13.33
CA TYR A 90 -2.28 9.07 -13.64
C TYR A 90 -1.40 9.74 -14.71
N LEU A 91 -2.00 10.23 -15.80
CA LEU A 91 -1.28 10.89 -16.89
C LEU A 91 -0.64 12.22 -16.44
N CYS A 92 -1.34 12.98 -15.59
CA CYS A 92 -0.86 14.22 -15.00
C CYS A 92 0.09 14.00 -13.81
N LYS A 93 0.38 12.75 -13.43
CA LYS A 93 1.22 12.36 -12.27
C LYS A 93 0.71 12.91 -10.94
N GLU A 94 -0.60 13.00 -10.79
CA GLU A 94 -1.24 13.56 -9.59
C GLU A 94 -1.46 12.52 -8.48
N LEU A 95 -1.46 11.22 -8.83
CA LEU A 95 -1.57 10.13 -7.87
C LEU A 95 -0.35 10.09 -6.93
N ALA A 96 -0.59 9.81 -5.65
CA ALA A 96 0.43 9.89 -4.62
C ALA A 96 1.63 8.99 -4.88
N PHE A 97 1.42 7.80 -5.45
CA PHE A 97 2.52 6.87 -5.77
C PHE A 97 3.41 7.33 -6.95
N LEU A 98 2.94 8.27 -7.78
CA LEU A 98 3.69 8.79 -8.93
C LEU A 98 4.58 9.97 -8.58
N LYS A 99 4.32 10.63 -7.45
CA LYS A 99 5.17 11.72 -6.95
C LYS A 99 6.56 11.15 -6.66
N ASP A 100 7.57 11.90 -7.08
CA ASP A 100 8.96 11.63 -6.73
C ASP A 100 9.21 12.43 -5.44
N ASP A 101 9.33 11.74 -4.32
CA ASP A 101 9.88 12.31 -3.09
C ASP A 101 11.42 12.28 -3.15
#